data_AF-A0A931GQE2-F1
#
_entry.id   AF-A0A931GQE2-F1
#
_cell.length_a   1.000
_cell.length_b   1.000
_cell.length_c   1.000
_cell.angle_alpha   90.00
_cell.angle_beta   90.00
_cell.angle_gamma   90.00
#
_symmetry.space_group_name_H-M   'P 1'
#
loop_
_entity.id
_entity.type
_entity.pdbx_description
1 polymer ?
#
loop_
_entity_poly.entity_id
_entity_poly.type
_entity_poly.pdbx_seq_one_letter_code
_entity_poly.pdbx_strand_id
1 'polypeptide(L)'
;METLERPVLVESALLAALEQGYSAPSRIFDQAVAAAAIVASQCPGGSPVDSVYGPEEVIPDVHGLKMVELAIRVIVQALSEHSSVSRLWGESSSLREWEGTLGELLSVLRNA
;
A
#
# COMPACT_ATOMS: atom_id res chain seq x y z
N MET A 1 -6.05 15.65 -20.97
CA MET A 1 -5.07 16.21 -20.01
C MET A 1 -5.49 15.74 -18.62
N GLU A 2 -5.49 14.42 -18.39
CA GLU A 2 -6.04 13.79 -17.17
C GLU A 2 -5.10 12.72 -16.58
N THR A 3 -3.92 12.52 -17.17
CA THR A 3 -3.09 11.35 -16.86
C THR A 3 -2.28 11.50 -15.56
N LEU A 4 -2.10 12.72 -15.04
CA LEU A 4 -1.27 12.98 -13.85
C LEU A 4 -2.04 12.92 -12.53
N GLU A 5 -3.38 12.91 -12.52
CA GLU A 5 -4.12 12.91 -11.25
C GLU A 5 -3.99 11.59 -10.49
N ARG A 6 -4.00 10.45 -11.20
CA ARG A 6 -3.97 9.12 -10.56
C ARG A 6 -2.63 8.81 -9.87
N PRO A 7 -1.45 9.01 -10.49
CA PRO A 7 -0.17 8.79 -9.82
C PRO A 7 0.01 9.69 -8.59
N VAL A 8 -0.45 10.94 -8.68
CA VAL A 8 -0.38 11.91 -7.56
C VAL A 8 -1.27 11.46 -6.39
N LEU A 9 -2.44 10.87 -6.65
CA LEU A 9 -3.31 10.33 -5.61
C LEU A 9 -2.66 9.13 -4.90
N VAL A 10 -2.04 8.22 -5.67
CA VAL A 10 -1.28 7.08 -5.11
C VAL A 10 -0.14 7.59 -4.23
N GLU A 11 0.64 8.54 -4.72
CA GLU A 11 1.74 9.12 -3.95
C GLU A 11 1.27 9.82 -2.68
N SER A 12 0.20 10.63 -2.80
CA SER A 12 -0.35 11.40 -1.68
C SER A 12 -0.86 10.50 -0.56
N ALA A 13 -1.49 9.37 -0.90
CA ALA A 13 -1.94 8.39 0.09
C ALA A 13 -0.76 7.77 0.86
N LEU A 14 0.32 7.41 0.15
CA LEU A 14 1.53 6.87 0.77
C LEU A 14 2.19 7.89 1.70
N LEU A 15 2.35 9.13 1.24
CA LEU A 15 2.96 10.22 2.02
C LEU A 15 2.12 10.56 3.25
N ALA A 16 0.80 10.63 3.14
CA ALA A 16 -0.08 10.98 4.25
C ALA A 16 0.02 10.00 5.43
N ALA A 17 0.24 8.70 5.16
CA ALA A 17 0.47 7.71 6.21
C ALA A 17 1.87 7.86 6.85
N LEU A 18 2.90 8.12 6.04
CA LEU A 18 4.28 8.28 6.52
C LEU A 18 4.46 9.56 7.35
N GLU A 19 3.80 10.66 6.97
CA GLU A 19 3.83 11.93 7.71
C GLU A 19 3.20 11.81 9.09
N GLN A 20 2.10 11.05 9.20
CA GLN A 20 1.42 10.83 10.47
C GLN A 20 2.04 9.69 11.30
N GLY A 21 2.91 8.88 10.70
CA GLY A 21 3.61 7.79 11.36
C GLY A 21 2.65 6.72 11.94
N TYR A 22 3.08 6.07 13.02
CA TYR A 22 2.33 4.97 13.65
C TYR A 22 0.95 5.38 14.20
N SER A 23 0.73 6.68 14.39
CA SER A 23 -0.53 7.25 14.90
C SER A 23 -1.54 7.57 13.79
N ALA A 24 -1.20 7.35 12.51
CA ALA A 24 -2.12 7.62 11.42
C ALA A 24 -3.46 6.88 11.66
N PRO A 25 -4.62 7.51 11.41
CA PRO A 25 -5.91 6.84 11.51
C PRO A 25 -6.00 5.63 10.57
N SER A 26 -6.78 4.60 10.93
CA SER A 26 -6.93 3.39 10.11
C SER A 26 -7.29 3.71 8.66
N ARG A 27 -8.24 4.61 8.41
CA ARG A 27 -8.62 5.05 7.06
C ARG A 27 -7.44 5.54 6.20
N ILE A 28 -6.44 6.17 6.82
CA ILE A 28 -5.25 6.67 6.11
C ILE A 28 -4.33 5.49 5.80
N PHE A 29 -4.16 4.56 6.74
CA PHE A 29 -3.44 3.31 6.49
C PHE A 29 -4.13 2.45 5.43
N ASP A 30 -5.46 2.33 5.43
CA ASP A 30 -6.21 1.55 4.45
C ASP A 30 -5.99 2.11 3.04
N GLN A 31 -6.06 3.44 2.89
CA GLN A 31 -5.75 4.13 1.63
C GLN A 31 -4.29 3.93 1.21
N ALA A 32 -3.35 4.03 2.14
CA ALA A 32 -1.93 3.86 1.85
C ALA A 32 -1.57 2.41 1.51
N VAL A 33 -2.21 1.42 2.14
CA VAL A 33 -2.07 -0.01 1.82
C VAL A 33 -2.68 -0.29 0.44
N ALA A 34 -3.84 0.27 0.12
CA ALA A 34 -4.42 0.17 -1.22
C ALA A 34 -3.50 0.79 -2.29
N ALA A 35 -2.92 1.96 -2.00
CA ALA A 35 -1.93 2.60 -2.86
C ALA A 35 -0.68 1.72 -3.04
N ALA A 36 -0.17 1.11 -1.96
CA ALA A 36 0.96 0.18 -2.03
C ALA A 36 0.64 -1.08 -2.85
N ALA A 37 -0.59 -1.60 -2.75
CA ALA A 37 -1.05 -2.73 -3.56
C ALA A 37 -1.12 -2.39 -5.05
N ILE A 38 -1.57 -1.16 -5.40
CA ILE A 38 -1.53 -0.66 -6.78
C ILE A 38 -0.08 -0.61 -7.29
N VAL A 39 0.86 -0.07 -6.51
CA VAL A 39 2.29 -0.03 -6.89
C VAL A 39 2.81 -1.46 -7.11
N ALA A 40 2.59 -2.36 -6.15
CA ALA A 40 3.04 -3.75 -6.22
C ALA A 40 2.45 -4.48 -7.45
N SER A 41 1.17 -4.27 -7.77
CA SER A 41 0.51 -4.91 -8.91
C SER A 41 1.11 -4.58 -10.27
N GLN A 42 1.83 -3.45 -10.35
CA GLN A 42 2.48 -2.99 -11.57
C GLN A 42 4.00 -3.26 -11.59
N CYS A 43 4.54 -3.82 -10.50
CA CYS A 43 5.92 -4.31 -10.46
C CYS A 43 6.03 -5.71 -11.11
N PRO A 44 7.23 -6.11 -11.58
CA PRO A 44 7.47 -7.48 -12.01
C PRO A 44 7.09 -8.51 -10.94
N GLY A 45 6.28 -9.51 -11.29
CA GLY A 45 5.79 -10.52 -10.35
C GLY A 45 4.60 -10.08 -9.48
N GLY A 46 4.12 -8.85 -9.64
CA GLY A 46 2.89 -8.37 -9.03
C GLY A 46 1.65 -9.06 -9.59
N SER A 47 0.68 -9.33 -8.72
CA SER A 47 -0.66 -9.75 -9.14
C SER A 47 -1.54 -8.51 -9.36
N PRO A 48 -2.42 -8.50 -10.38
CA PRO A 48 -3.42 -7.46 -10.52
C PRO A 48 -4.22 -7.32 -9.24
N VAL A 49 -4.45 -6.08 -8.79
CA VAL A 49 -5.41 -5.81 -7.72
C VAL A 49 -6.81 -6.22 -8.17
N ASP A 50 -7.67 -6.59 -7.22
CA ASP A 50 -9.04 -7.04 -7.48
C ASP A 50 -9.78 -6.06 -8.40
N SER A 51 -10.33 -6.55 -9.51
CA SER A 51 -11.05 -5.74 -10.50
C SER A 51 -12.24 -4.94 -9.94
N VAL A 52 -12.80 -5.32 -8.78
CA VAL A 52 -13.91 -4.62 -8.12
C VAL A 52 -13.43 -3.36 -7.38
N TYR A 53 -12.21 -3.39 -6.84
CA TYR A 53 -11.68 -2.32 -5.97
C TYR A 53 -10.38 -1.69 -6.50
N GLY A 54 -9.82 -2.23 -7.57
CA GLY A 54 -8.63 -1.77 -8.26
C GLY A 54 -8.95 -0.83 -9.42
N PRO A 55 -7.94 -0.12 -9.95
CA PRO A 55 -8.12 0.66 -11.15
C PRO A 55 -8.38 -0.26 -12.35
N GLU A 56 -9.34 0.11 -13.19
CA GLU A 56 -9.67 -0.61 -14.42
C GLU A 56 -8.53 -0.60 -15.45
N GLU A 57 -7.67 0.42 -15.37
CA GLU A 57 -6.53 0.62 -16.26
C GLU A 57 -5.22 0.72 -15.47
N VAL A 58 -4.12 0.32 -16.10
CA VAL A 58 -2.77 0.52 -15.56
C VAL A 58 -2.52 2.02 -15.36
N ILE A 59 -2.06 2.39 -14.17
CA ILE A 59 -1.75 3.78 -13.85
C ILE A 59 -0.28 4.05 -14.27
N PRO A 60 0.00 5.00 -15.19
CA PRO A 60 1.37 5.28 -15.58
C PRO A 60 2.24 5.75 -14.41
N ASP A 61 3.55 5.50 -14.48
CA ASP A 61 4.57 6.04 -13.56
C ASP A 61 4.46 5.65 -12.07
N VAL A 62 3.58 4.71 -11.68
CA VAL A 62 3.46 4.29 -10.27
C VAL A 62 4.39 3.14 -9.86
N HIS A 63 5.16 2.56 -10.78
CA HIS A 63 6.16 1.51 -10.47
C HIS A 63 7.61 2.04 -10.44
N GLY A 64 7.80 3.36 -10.47
CA GLY A 64 9.13 3.97 -10.33
C GLY A 64 9.73 3.77 -8.93
N LEU A 65 11.06 3.80 -8.83
CA LEU A 65 11.81 3.53 -7.59
C LEU A 65 11.26 4.30 -6.36
N LYS A 66 10.94 5.59 -6.53
CA LYS A 66 10.35 6.41 -5.47
C LYS A 66 9.04 5.84 -4.91
N MET A 67 8.14 5.40 -5.79
CA MET A 67 6.85 4.85 -5.38
C MET A 67 7.01 3.51 -4.67
N VAL A 68 7.92 2.66 -5.19
CA VAL A 68 8.27 1.38 -4.57
C VAL A 68 8.82 1.59 -3.17
N GLU A 69 9.76 2.52 -2.99
CA GLU A 69 10.32 2.84 -1.67
C GLU A 69 9.26 3.36 -0.69
N LEU A 70 8.36 4.24 -1.14
CA LEU A 70 7.25 4.73 -0.33
C LEU A 70 6.29 3.60 0.08
N ALA A 71 5.93 2.72 -0.87
CA ALA A 71 5.06 1.57 -0.62
C ALA A 71 5.66 0.59 0.39
N ILE A 72 6.96 0.27 0.26
CA ILE A 72 7.69 -0.57 1.23
C ILE A 72 7.61 0.03 2.63
N ARG A 73 7.89 1.34 2.76
CA ARG A 73 7.89 2.02 4.06
C ARG A 73 6.50 1.99 4.71
N VAL A 74 5.45 2.21 3.93
CA VAL A 74 4.06 2.14 4.42
C VAL A 74 3.73 0.75 4.94
N ILE A 75 4.05 -0.31 4.18
CA ILE A 75 3.74 -1.69 4.59
C ILE A 75 4.51 -2.05 5.86
N VAL A 76 5.80 -1.71 5.94
CA VAL A 76 6.60 -1.93 7.16
C VAL A 76 6.04 -1.17 8.35
N GLN A 77 5.58 0.07 8.13
CA GLN A 77 4.95 0.87 9.18
C GLN A 77 3.61 0.27 9.64
N ALA A 78 2.80 -0.24 8.72
CA ALA A 78 1.53 -0.91 9.02
C ALA A 78 1.73 -2.22 9.80
N LEU A 79 2.76 -3.01 9.45
CA LEU A 79 3.12 -4.24 10.16
C LEU A 79 3.75 -4.00 11.54
N SER A 80 4.18 -2.78 11.85
CA SER A 80 4.72 -2.46 13.17
C SER A 80 3.64 -2.60 14.25
N GLU A 81 4.00 -3.25 15.35
CA GLU A 81 3.15 -3.42 16.55
C GLU A 81 2.71 -2.09 17.17
N HIS A 82 3.43 -1.00 16.89
CA HIS A 82 3.09 0.33 17.37
C HIS A 82 2.01 1.01 16.53
N SER A 83 1.73 0.50 15.32
CA SER A 83 0.76 1.12 14.44
C SER A 83 -0.67 0.92 14.93
N SER A 84 -1.49 1.95 14.75
CA SER A 84 -2.93 1.90 15.03
C SER A 84 -3.62 0.76 14.28
N VAL A 85 -3.22 0.50 13.03
CA VAL A 85 -3.81 -0.51 12.16
C VAL A 85 -3.43 -1.93 12.60
N SER A 86 -2.17 -2.19 12.98
CA SER A 86 -1.77 -3.49 13.55
C SER A 86 -2.55 -3.82 14.82
N ARG A 87 -2.76 -2.84 15.70
CA ARG A 87 -3.57 -3.02 16.92
C ARG A 87 -5.01 -3.41 16.59
N LEU A 88 -5.64 -2.72 15.64
CA LEU A 88 -7.02 -3.00 15.22
C LEU A 88 -7.16 -4.39 14.60
N TRP A 89 -6.24 -4.79 13.73
CA TRP A 89 -6.22 -6.15 13.17
C TRP A 89 -5.87 -7.20 14.21
N GLY A 90 -5.09 -6.86 15.23
CA GLY A 90 -4.75 -7.74 16.35
C GLY A 90 -5.95 -8.19 17.17
N GLU A 91 -7.05 -7.42 17.14
CA GLU A 91 -8.32 -7.76 17.77
C GLU A 91 -9.22 -8.64 16.88
N SER A 92 -8.85 -8.81 15.60
CA SER A 92 -9.59 -9.58 14.60
C SER A 92 -9.08 -11.02 14.46
N SER A 93 -9.98 -11.95 14.12
CA SER A 93 -9.61 -13.33 13.76
C SER A 93 -8.81 -13.42 12.46
N SER A 94 -8.80 -12.37 11.65
CA SER A 94 -8.12 -12.30 10.36
C SER A 94 -6.71 -11.70 10.40
N LEU A 95 -6.13 -11.45 11.58
CA LEU A 95 -4.80 -10.86 11.72
C LEU A 95 -3.75 -11.54 10.82
N ARG A 96 -3.64 -12.87 10.90
CA ARG A 96 -2.63 -13.62 10.13
C ARG A 96 -2.84 -13.54 8.62
N GLU A 97 -4.08 -13.50 8.17
CA GLU A 97 -4.41 -13.37 6.76
C GLU A 97 -3.99 -11.99 6.26
N TRP A 98 -4.33 -10.94 7.01
CA TRP A 98 -3.91 -9.57 6.72
C TRP A 98 -2.38 -9.40 6.71
N GLU A 99 -1.68 -9.91 7.72
CA GLU A 99 -0.20 -9.90 7.76
C GLU A 99 0.40 -10.68 6.58
N GLY A 100 -0.20 -11.80 6.21
CA GLY A 100 0.20 -12.61 5.05
C GLY A 100 0.09 -11.82 3.76
N THR A 101 -1.06 -11.19 3.51
CA THR A 101 -1.27 -10.34 2.33
C THR A 101 -0.26 -9.19 2.27
N LEU A 102 0.00 -8.51 3.38
CA LEU A 102 1.02 -7.45 3.43
C LEU A 102 2.44 -8.00 3.20
N GLY A 103 2.76 -9.20 3.68
CA GLY A 103 4.03 -9.87 3.44
C GLY A 103 4.25 -10.24 1.96
N GLU A 104 3.19 -10.64 1.25
CA GLU A 104 3.23 -10.91 -0.18
C GLU A 104 3.49 -9.63 -0.99
N LEU A 105 2.79 -8.54 -0.67
CA LEU A 105 3.02 -7.23 -1.30
C LEU A 105 4.46 -6.76 -1.07
N LEU A 106 4.97 -6.91 0.15
CA LEU A 106 6.35 -6.53 0.49
C LEU A 106 7.37 -7.37 -0.26
N SER A 107 7.08 -8.65 -0.46
CA SER A 107 7.91 -9.56 -1.27
C SER A 107 7.99 -9.08 -2.72
N VAL A 108 6.86 -8.72 -3.34
CA VAL A 108 6.85 -8.19 -4.71
C VAL A 108 7.65 -6.90 -4.80
N LEU A 109 7.36 -5.93 -3.93
CA LEU A 109 7.99 -4.61 -3.97
C LEU A 109 9.51 -4.65 -3.77
N ARG A 110 10.02 -5.58 -2.95
CA ARG A 110 11.47 -5.73 -2.71
C ARG A 110 12.22 -6.39 -3.86
N ASN A 111 11.50 -7.07 -4.76
CA ASN A 111 12.06 -7.72 -5.95
C ASN A 111 11.78 -6.95 -7.24
N ALA A 112 11.19 -5.74 -7.13
CA ALA A 112 10.81 -4.88 -8.24
C ALA A 112 12.01 -4.14 -8.87
#